data_AF-A0A2N1DAD0-F1
#
_entry.id   AF-A0A2N1DAD0-F1
#
_cell.length_a   1.000
_cell.length_b   1.000
_cell.length_c   1.000
_cell.angle_alpha   90.00
_cell.angle_beta   90.00
_cell.angle_gamma   90.00
#
_symmetry.space_group_name_H-M   'P 1'
#
loop_
_entity.id
_entity.type
_entity.pdbx_description
1 polymer ?
#
loop_
_entity_poly.entity_id
_entity_poly.type
_entity_poly.pdbx_seq_one_letter_code
_entity_poly.pdbx_strand_id
1 'polypeptide(L)' 'MIMVNVKHLANLDELQRKITMDAMGITLGVGLIAGIAYEQLEDIKLITFEPEINHLIILMAITYIISILIGNRKYQ' A
#
# COMPACT_ATOMS: atom_id res chain seq x y z
N MET A 1 1.92 18.88 -4.40
CA MET A 1 1.34 17.77 -3.61
C MET A 1 2.41 16.74 -3.24
N ILE A 2 2.98 15.98 -4.18
CA ILE A 2 4.00 14.93 -3.88
C ILE A 2 5.24 15.48 -3.15
N MET A 3 5.85 16.56 -3.65
CA MET A 3 7.03 17.17 -3.04
C MET A 3 6.77 17.67 -1.61
N VAL A 4 5.54 18.09 -1.32
CA VAL A 4 5.13 18.54 0.03
C VAL A 4 5.01 17.34 0.97
N ASN A 5 4.47 16.21 0.49
CA ASN A 5 4.41 14.98 1.26
C ASN A 5 5.81 14.44 1.59
N VAL A 6 6.73 14.48 0.63
CA VAL A 6 8.13 14.09 0.84
C VAL A 6 8.78 14.95 1.93
N LYS A 7 8.59 16.28 1.87
CA LYS A 7 9.08 17.19 2.92
C LYS A 7 8.41 16.93 4.28
N HIS A 8 7.12 16.65 4.29
CA HIS A 8 6.39 16.31 5.51
C HIS A 8 6.96 15.05 6.17
N LEU A 9 7.13 13.97 5.39
CA LEU A 9 7.71 12.70 5.87
C LEU A 9 9.16 12.88 6.37
N ALA A 10 9.94 13.74 5.71
CA ALA A 10 11.31 14.03 6.12
C ALA A 10 11.38 14.76 7.48
N ASN A 11 10.35 15.54 7.82
CA ASN A 11 10.23 16.30 9.06
C ASN A 11 9.58 15.50 10.22
N LEU A 12 9.16 14.25 10.00
CA LEU A 12 8.67 13.39 11.06
C LEU A 12 9.83 12.88 11.94
N ASP A 13 9.48 12.49 13.16
CA ASP A 13 10.39 11.77 14.05
C ASP A 13 10.92 10.48 13.38
N GLU A 14 12.14 10.06 13.72
CA GLU A 14 12.82 8.94 13.05
C GLU A 14 12.00 7.64 13.10
N LEU A 15 11.35 7.39 14.24
CA LEU A 15 10.52 6.21 14.45
C LEU A 15 9.27 6.25 13.54
N GLN A 16 8.54 7.36 13.55
CA GLN A 16 7.35 7.54 12.73
C GLN A 16 7.68 7.53 11.23
N ARG A 17 8.79 8.16 10.84
CA ARG A 17 9.28 8.16 9.46
C ARG A 17 9.58 6.75 8.99
N LYS A 18 10.24 5.94 9.83
CA LYS A 18 10.55 4.54 9.53
C LYS A 18 9.29 3.69 9.36
N ILE A 19 8.37 3.75 10.33
CA ILE A 19 7.10 3.01 10.27
C ILE A 19 6.33 3.37 9.00
N THR A 20 6.26 4.67 8.69
CA THR A 20 5.52 5.16 7.52
C THR A 20 6.17 4.74 6.21
N MET A 21 7.50 4.83 6.09
CA MET A 21 8.21 4.35 4.88
C MET A 21 8.09 2.84 4.70
N ASP A 22 8.25 2.06 5.76
CA ASP A 22 8.10 0.60 5.70
C ASP A 22 6.66 0.22 5.28
N ALA A 23 5.65 0.89 5.83
CA ALA A 23 4.25 0.69 5.46
C ALA A 23 3.97 1.08 4.01
N MET A 24 4.51 2.19 3.52
CA MET A 24 4.41 2.59 2.11
C MET A 24 5.08 1.56 1.18
N GLY A 25 6.26 1.06 1.56
CA GLY A 25 6.99 0.03 0.79
C GLY A 25 6.20 -1.27 0.68
N ILE A 26 5.63 -1.75 1.79
CA ILE A 26 4.78 -2.95 1.80
C ILE A 26 3.53 -2.75 0.92
N THR A 27 2.86 -1.60 1.07
CA THR A 27 1.65 -1.28 0.33
C THR A 27 1.90 -1.23 -1.18
N LEU A 28 3.02 -0.64 -1.60
CA LEU A 28 3.42 -0.63 -3.01
C LEU A 28 3.74 -2.03 -3.53
N GLY A 29 4.48 -2.84 -2.77
CA GLY A 29 4.79 -4.22 -3.17
C GLY A 29 3.53 -5.07 -3.34
N VAL A 30 2.62 -4.99 -2.38
CA VAL A 30 1.34 -5.71 -2.44
C VAL A 30 0.47 -5.19 -3.58
N GLY A 31 0.37 -3.87 -3.76
CA GLY A 31 -0.39 -3.26 -4.85
C GLY A 31 0.11 -3.67 -6.23
N LEU A 32 1.43 -3.74 -6.44
CA LEU A 32 2.01 -4.17 -7.72
C LEU A 32 1.75 -5.65 -8.01
N ILE A 33 2.01 -6.53 -7.03
CA ILE A 33 1.81 -7.98 -7.23
C ILE A 33 0.33 -8.28 -7.43
N ALA A 34 -0.54 -7.71 -6.59
CA ALA A 34 -1.98 -7.90 -6.70
C ALA A 34 -2.51 -7.32 -8.01
N GLY A 35 -2.07 -6.12 -8.44
CA GLY A 35 -2.55 -5.49 -9.68
C GLY A 35 -2.19 -6.29 -10.92
N ILE A 36 -0.94 -6.72 -11.04
CA ILE A 36 -0.48 -7.54 -12.18
C ILE A 36 -1.19 -8.89 -12.20
N ALA A 37 -1.37 -9.52 -11.03
CA ALA A 37 -2.10 -10.79 -10.93
C ALA A 37 -3.58 -10.61 -11.30
N TYR A 38 -4.19 -9.49 -10.90
CA TYR A 38 -5.60 -9.20 -11.11
C TYR A 38 -5.91 -8.94 -12.59
N GLU A 39 -5.07 -8.18 -13.30
CA GLU A 39 -5.17 -8.04 -14.76
C GLU A 39 -5.00 -9.39 -15.48
N GLN A 40 -3.99 -10.19 -15.13
CA GLN A 40 -3.81 -11.51 -15.75
C GLN A 40 -4.99 -12.46 -15.52
N LEU A 41 -5.64 -12.40 -14.36
CA LEU A 41 -6.78 -13.24 -14.03
C LEU A 41 -8.01 -12.91 -14.89
N GLU A 42 -8.18 -11.64 -15.28
CA GLU A 42 -9.18 -11.22 -16.26
C GLU A 42 -8.85 -11.74 -17.66
N ASP A 43 -7.59 -11.60 -18.10
CA ASP A 43 -7.13 -12.04 -19.43
C ASP A 43 -7.41 -13.54 -19.68
N ILE A 44 -7.26 -14.37 -18.64
CA ILE A 44 -7.49 -15.83 -18.71
C ILE A 44 -8.99 -16.17 -18.56
N LYS A 45 -9.86 -15.17 -18.37
CA LYS A 45 -11.31 -15.30 -18.09
C LYS A 45 -11.63 -16.18 -16.88
N LEU A 46 -10.73 -16.21 -15.91
CA LEU A 46 -10.89 -16.97 -14.66
C LEU A 46 -11.88 -16.29 -13.72
N ILE A 47 -12.02 -14.96 -13.81
CA ILE A 47 -12.99 -14.16 -13.07
C ILE A 47 -13.98 -13.52 -14.04
N THR A 48 -15.24 -13.45 -13.61
CA THR A 48 -16.36 -12.88 -14.40
C THR A 48 -16.56 -11.38 -14.13
N PHE A 49 -15.74 -10.79 -13.27
CA PHE A 49 -15.82 -9.38 -12.87
C PHE A 49 -14.73 -8.58 -13.58
N GLU A 50 -15.09 -7.40 -14.09
CA GLU A 50 -14.12 -6.45 -14.65
C GLU A 50 -13.21 -5.92 -13.53
N PRO A 51 -11.89 -5.99 -13.68
CA PRO A 51 -10.96 -5.52 -12.68
C PRO A 51 -10.97 -4.00 -12.60
N GLU A 52 -11.76 -3.47 -11.67
CA GLU A 52 -11.73 -2.05 -11.38
C GLU A 52 -10.56 -1.67 -10.46
N ILE A 53 -9.94 -0.53 -10.74
CA ILE A 53 -8.93 0.13 -9.90
C ILE A 53 -9.42 0.30 -8.44
N ASN A 54 -10.73 0.42 -8.23
CA ASN A 54 -11.34 0.55 -6.91
C ASN A 54 -10.98 -0.63 -5.97
N HIS A 55 -10.98 -1.87 -6.47
CA HIS A 55 -10.63 -3.05 -5.67
C HIS A 55 -9.17 -3.01 -5.23
N LEU A 56 -8.29 -2.58 -6.14
CA LEU A 56 -6.87 -2.42 -5.85
C LEU A 56 -6.63 -1.35 -4.79
N ILE A 57 -7.29 -0.19 -4.91
CA ILE A 57 -7.16 0.92 -3.95
C ILE A 57 -7.63 0.50 -2.56
N ILE A 58 -8.76 -0.23 -2.46
CA ILE A 58 -9.25 -0.74 -1.17
C ILE A 58 -8.24 -1.70 -0.53
N LEU A 59 -7.67 -2.61 -1.32
CA LEU A 59 -6.65 -3.55 -0.86
C LEU A 59 -5.38 -2.82 -0.40
N MET A 60 -4.94 -1.81 -1.15
CA MET A 60 -3.80 -0.96 -0.77
C MET A 60 -4.08 -0.14 0.51
N ALA A 61 -5.30 0.38 0.69
CA ALA A 61 -5.67 1.12 1.89
C ALA A 61 -5.65 0.22 3.14
N ILE A 62 -6.22 -0.98 3.05
CA ILE A 62 -6.25 -1.94 4.15
C ILE A 62 -4.84 -2.38 4.53
N THR A 63 -4.02 -2.72 3.53
CA THR A 63 -2.63 -3.15 3.75
C THR A 63 -1.81 -2.05 4.41
N TYR A 64 -1.96 -0.80 3.97
CA TYR A 64 -1.29 0.34 4.58
C TYR A 64 -1.66 0.52 6.06
N ILE A 65 -2.95 0.47 6.39
CA ILE A 65 -3.45 0.60 7.77
C ILE A 65 -2.89 -0.53 8.64
N ILE A 66 -2.95 -1.77 8.15
CA ILE A 66 -2.41 -2.93 8.88
C ILE A 66 -0.91 -2.78 9.10
N SER A 67 -0.15 -2.36 8.08
CA SER A 67 1.29 -2.16 8.19
C SER A 67 1.65 -1.07 9.21
N ILE A 68 0.91 0.04 9.26
CA ILE A 68 1.10 1.07 10.28
C ILE A 68 0.79 0.53 11.68
N LEU A 69 -0.32 -0.20 11.85
CA LEU A 69 -0.71 -0.75 13.16
C LEU A 69 0.34 -1.74 13.69
N ILE A 70 0.87 -2.60 12.82
CA ILE A 70 1.95 -3.54 13.16
C ILE A 70 3.24 -2.77 13.50
N GLY A 71 3.59 -1.76 12.70
CA GLY A 71 4.75 -0.92 12.95
C GLY A 71 4.66 -0.21 14.31
N ASN A 72 3.55 0.46 14.60
CA ASN A 72 3.33 1.11 15.89
C ASN A 72 3.38 0.13 17.07
N ARG A 73 2.78 -1.07 16.94
CA ARG A 73 2.82 -2.09 18.00
C ARG A 73 4.21 -2.66 18.26
N LYS A 74 5.05 -2.75 17.22
CA LYS A 74 6.42 -3.28 17.35
C LYS A 74 7.36 -2.34 18.10
N TYR A 75 7.04 -1.05 18.13
CA TYR A 75 7.87 0.00 18.70
C TYR A 75 7.26 0.66 19.96
N GLN A 76 6.12 0.15 20.45
CA GLN A 76 5.66 0.37 21.84
C GLN A 76 6.42 -0.56 22.79
#